data_AF-A0A2V3TX43-F1
#
_entry.id   AF-A0A2V3TX43-F1
#
_cell.length_a   1.000
_cell.length_b   1.000
_cell.length_c   1.000
_cell.angle_alpha   90.00
_cell.angle_beta   90.00
_cell.angle_gamma   90.00
#
_symmetry.space_group_name_H-M   'P 1'
#
loop_
_entity.id
_entity.type
_entity.pdbx_description
1 polymer ?
#
loop_
_entity_poly.entity_id
_entity_poly.type
_entity_poly.pdbx_seq_one_letter_code
_entity_poly.pdbx_strand_id
1 'polypeptide(L)'
;MSKFSRMITRSNERATLFSRMIETLGVDIVPAAAANETAVGSAIRGCLACAASAECRRFLDRRSAGAAGKAPAFCPNRDLMRSMPRQT
;
A
#
# COMPACT_ATOMS: atom_id res chain seq x y z
N MET A 1 14.66 19.41 -14.78
CA MET A 1 14.16 18.01 -14.74
C MET A 1 12.86 17.90 -15.53
N SER A 2 12.66 16.82 -16.30
CA SER A 2 11.45 16.60 -17.12
C SER A 2 10.22 16.23 -16.27
N LYS A 3 9.01 16.63 -16.72
CA LYS A 3 7.73 16.25 -16.09
C LYS A 3 7.56 14.74 -16.00
N PHE A 4 8.02 14.01 -17.01
CA PHE A 4 7.99 12.55 -17.06
C PHE A 4 8.86 11.93 -15.95
N SER A 5 10.10 12.43 -15.79
CA SER A 5 11.00 11.99 -14.71
C SER A 5 10.36 12.18 -13.33
N ARG A 6 9.73 13.33 -13.07
CA ARG A 6 9.01 13.59 -11.82
C ARG A 6 7.84 12.63 -11.61
N MET A 7 7.13 12.26 -12.67
CA MET A 7 6.05 11.27 -12.58
C MET A 7 6.59 9.91 -12.15
N ILE A 8 7.65 9.42 -12.81
CA ILE A 8 8.27 8.13 -12.47
C ILE A 8 8.78 8.11 -11.04
N THR A 9 9.46 9.17 -10.58
CA THR A 9 9.93 9.26 -9.18
C THR A 9 8.77 9.15 -8.19
N ARG A 10 7.64 9.82 -8.45
CA ARG A 10 6.45 9.74 -7.59
C ARG A 10 5.81 8.36 -7.60
N SER A 11 5.73 7.71 -8.76
CA SER A 11 5.20 6.35 -8.87
C SER A 11 6.07 5.35 -8.11
N ASN A 12 7.40 5.47 -8.22
CA ASN A 12 8.34 4.60 -7.51
C ASN A 12 8.24 4.78 -5.99
N GLU A 13 8.18 6.04 -5.51
CA GLU A 13 7.97 6.31 -4.08
C GLU A 13 6.70 5.65 -3.55
N ARG A 14 5.60 5.74 -4.30
CA ARG A 14 4.32 5.14 -3.90
C ARG A 14 4.35 3.61 -3.98
N ALA A 15 5.03 3.03 -4.96
CA ALA A 15 5.24 1.59 -5.02
C ALA A 15 5.99 1.09 -3.78
N THR A 16 7.06 1.79 -3.37
CA THR A 16 7.79 1.47 -2.13
C THR A 16 6.89 1.60 -0.89
N LEU A 17 6.08 2.66 -0.80
CA LEU A 17 5.13 2.82 0.31
C LEU A 17 4.06 1.73 0.34
N PHE A 18 3.58 1.29 -0.82
CA PHE A 18 2.62 0.19 -0.92
C PHE A 18 3.20 -1.12 -0.41
N SER A 19 4.42 -1.48 -0.85
CA SER A 19 5.14 -2.67 -0.36
C SER A 19 5.34 -2.62 1.15
N ARG A 20 5.79 -1.48 1.70
CA ARG A 20 5.92 -1.31 3.16
C ARG A 20 4.59 -1.43 3.89
N MET A 21 3.49 -0.93 3.31
CA MET A 21 2.16 -1.04 3.92
C MET A 21 1.68 -2.48 3.98
N ILE A 22 1.84 -3.27 2.91
CA ILE A 22 1.45 -4.69 2.93
C ILE A 22 2.27 -5.47 3.97
N GLU A 23 3.58 -5.23 4.06
CA GLU A 23 4.46 -5.85 5.06
C GLU A 23 4.10 -5.42 6.49
N THR A 24 3.87 -4.13 6.72
CA THR A 24 3.52 -3.60 8.04
C THR A 24 2.20 -4.17 8.54
N LEU A 25 1.22 -4.35 7.64
CA LEU A 25 -0.08 -4.92 7.98
C LEU A 25 -0.09 -6.46 7.93
N GLY A 26 1.04 -7.10 7.58
CA GLY A 26 1.14 -8.53 7.37
C GLY A 26 0.17 -9.05 6.30
N VAL A 27 -0.17 -8.25 5.28
CA VAL A 27 -0.97 -8.73 4.14
C VAL A 27 -0.12 -9.69 3.32
N ASP A 28 -0.68 -10.85 2.99
CA ASP A 28 -0.08 -11.73 2.00
C ASP A 28 -0.69 -11.48 0.62
N ILE A 29 0.09 -10.86 -0.26
CA ILE A 29 -0.40 -10.37 -1.56
C ILE A 29 -0.62 -11.51 -2.57
N VAL A 30 0.12 -12.61 -2.45
CA VAL A 30 0.03 -13.75 -3.36
C VAL A 30 -1.32 -14.48 -3.23
N PRO A 31 -1.74 -14.95 -2.04
CA PRO A 31 -3.08 -15.53 -1.85
C PRO A 31 -4.18 -14.47 -2.02
N ALA A 32 -3.92 -13.20 -1.71
CA ALA A 32 -4.88 -12.13 -2.00
C ALA A 32 -5.18 -12.02 -3.50
N ALA A 33 -4.14 -12.08 -4.34
CA ALA A 33 -4.28 -12.02 -5.80
C ALA A 33 -4.90 -13.30 -6.36
N ALA A 34 -4.54 -14.47 -5.81
CA ALA A 34 -5.17 -15.75 -6.18
C ALA A 34 -6.68 -15.76 -5.89
N ALA A 35 -7.10 -15.14 -4.78
CA ALA A 35 -8.52 -15.03 -4.42
C ALA A 35 -9.25 -13.96 -5.25
N ASN A 36 -8.62 -12.82 -5.51
CA ASN A 36 -9.21 -11.72 -6.29
C ASN A 36 -8.16 -10.78 -6.89
N GLU A 37 -7.66 -11.13 -8.08
CA GLU A 37 -6.65 -10.34 -8.80
C GLU A 37 -7.13 -8.92 -9.11
N THR A 38 -8.39 -8.75 -9.54
CA THR A 38 -8.97 -7.44 -9.87
C THR A 38 -8.96 -6.50 -8.67
N ALA A 39 -9.28 -7.02 -7.48
CA ALA A 39 -9.20 -6.28 -6.23
C ALA A 39 -7.76 -5.84 -5.94
N VAL A 40 -6.79 -6.75 -6.02
CA VAL A 40 -5.37 -6.41 -5.81
C VAL A 40 -4.89 -5.34 -6.80
N GLY A 41 -5.22 -5.47 -8.08
CA GLY A 41 -4.92 -4.47 -9.11
C GLY A 41 -5.56 -3.11 -8.81
N SER A 42 -6.80 -3.10 -8.30
CA SER A 42 -7.47 -1.87 -7.85
C SER A 42 -6.74 -1.23 -6.68
N ALA A 43 -6.29 -2.03 -5.70
CA ALA A 43 -5.52 -1.56 -4.55
C ALA A 43 -4.22 -0.86 -5.00
N ILE A 44 -3.48 -1.48 -5.91
CA ILE A 44 -2.22 -0.93 -6.43
C ILE A 44 -2.48 0.39 -7.14
N ARG A 45 -3.44 0.45 -8.07
CA ARG A 45 -3.80 1.69 -8.78
C ARG A 45 -4.25 2.79 -7.83
N GLY A 46 -5.09 2.46 -6.84
CA GLY A 46 -5.56 3.39 -5.81
C GLY A 46 -4.40 3.96 -4.98
N CYS A 47 -3.42 3.13 -4.62
CA CYS A 47 -2.23 3.59 -3.92
C CYS A 47 -1.35 4.49 -4.79
N LEU A 48 -1.09 4.09 -6.04
CA LEU A 48 -0.28 4.87 -6.98
C LEU A 48 -0.90 6.23 -7.34
N ALA A 49 -2.24 6.35 -7.27
CA ALA A 49 -2.94 7.62 -7.46
C ALA A 49 -3.02 8.50 -6.19
N CYS A 50 -2.81 7.92 -5.01
CA CYS A 50 -3.00 8.60 -3.73
C CYS A 50 -2.08 9.80 -3.53
N ALA A 51 -2.62 10.92 -3.03
CA ALA A 51 -1.86 12.14 -2.76
C ALA A 51 -1.20 12.18 -1.36
N ALA A 52 -1.58 11.30 -0.44
CA ALA A 52 -1.18 11.33 0.96
C ALA A 52 0.13 10.54 1.25
N SER A 53 1.15 10.70 0.39
CA SER A 53 2.42 9.94 0.52
C SER A 53 3.22 10.34 1.77
N ALA A 54 3.17 11.61 2.18
CA ALA A 54 3.85 12.09 3.38
C ALA A 54 3.23 11.53 4.66
N GLU A 55 1.90 11.51 4.75
CA GLU A 55 1.14 10.94 5.86
C GLU A 55 1.33 9.41 5.91
N CYS A 56 1.32 8.76 4.74
CA CYS A 56 1.62 7.33 4.63
C CYS A 56 3.01 7.00 5.20
N ARG A 57 4.04 7.77 4.80
CA ARG A 57 5.39 7.56 5.31
C ARG A 57 5.46 7.76 6.82
N ARG A 58 4.89 8.85 7.35
CA ARG A 58 4.85 9.11 8.79
C ARG A 58 4.12 8.02 9.57
N PHE A 59 3.05 7.46 9.02
CA PHE A 59 2.35 6.33 9.62
C PHE A 59 3.23 5.07 9.67
N LEU A 60 3.91 4.75 8.57
CA LEU A 60 4.75 3.56 8.45
C LEU A 60 6.04 3.67 9.27
N ASP A 61 6.66 4.85 9.35
CA ASP A 61 7.90 5.06 10.12
C ASP A 61 7.70 4.91 11.63
N ARG A 62 6.45 4.99 12.11
CA ARG A 62 6.07 4.79 13.52
C ARG A 62 5.73 3.33 13.85
N ARG A 63 5.77 2.42 12.88
CA ARG A 63 5.39 1.01 13.05
C ARG A 63 6.54 0.09 12.65
N SER A 64 6.68 -1.01 13.38
CA SER A 64 7.54 -2.11 12.99
C SER A 64 6.88 -2.92 11.87
N ALA A 65 7.68 -3.50 10.96
CA ALA A 65 7.19 -4.46 9.98
C ALA A 65 6.52 -5.64 10.69
N GLY A 66 5.42 -6.18 10.13
CA GLY A 66 4.65 -7.26 10.77
C GLY A 66 3.84 -6.85 12.01
N ALA A 67 3.80 -5.56 12.37
CA ALA A 67 2.96 -5.08 13.47
C ALA A 67 1.47 -5.18 13.11
N ALA A 68 0.84 -6.30 13.46
CA ALA A 68 -0.58 -6.58 13.29
C ALA A 68 -1.42 -5.30 13.51
N GLY A 69 -2.21 -4.93 12.49
CA GLY A 69 -2.81 -3.61 12.50
C GLY A 69 -3.77 -3.36 11.35
N LYS A 70 -4.43 -2.21 11.42
CA LYS A 70 -5.35 -1.71 10.41
C LYS A 70 -4.66 -0.58 9.65
N ALA A 71 -4.90 -0.49 8.34
CA ALA A 71 -4.53 0.68 7.57
C ALA A 71 -5.16 1.96 8.18
N PRO A 72 -4.48 3.12 8.09
CA PRO A 72 -4.98 4.36 8.65
C PRO A 72 -6.24 4.83 7.91
N ALA A 73 -7.05 5.68 8.55
CA ALA A 73 -8.32 6.16 8.00
C ALA A 73 -8.19 6.89 6.65
N PHE A 74 -7.06 7.55 6.40
CA PHE A 74 -6.79 8.23 5.12
C PHE A 74 -6.40 7.28 3.98
N CYS A 75 -6.08 6.02 4.26
CA CYS A 75 -5.64 5.07 3.25
C CYS A 75 -6.83 4.69 2.36
N PRO A 76 -6.78 4.91 1.03
CA PRO A 76 -7.89 4.56 0.13
C PRO A 76 -8.12 3.05 0.06
N ASN A 77 -7.09 2.25 0.38
CA ASN A 77 -7.17 0.79 0.38
C ASN A 77 -7.54 0.21 1.73
N ARG A 78 -7.92 1.02 2.73
CA ARG A 78 -8.12 0.55 4.10
C ARG A 78 -9.10 -0.61 4.20
N ASP A 79 -10.24 -0.49 3.54
CA ASP A 79 -11.29 -1.51 3.62
C ASP A 79 -10.93 -2.75 2.82
N LEU A 80 -10.31 -2.56 1.66
CA LEU A 80 -9.85 -3.65 0.82
C LEU A 80 -8.72 -4.46 1.48
N MET A 81 -7.74 -3.78 2.07
CA MET A 81 -6.65 -4.42 2.81
C MET A 81 -7.16 -5.15 4.05
N ARG A 82 -8.29 -4.72 4.65
CA ARG A 82 -8.87 -5.40 5.81
C ARG A 82 -9.40 -6.79 5.43
N SER A 83 -9.93 -6.96 4.22
CA SER A 83 -10.45 -8.25 3.74
C SER A 83 -9.38 -9.17 3.13
N MET A 84 -8.12 -8.73 3.01
CA MET A 84 -7.05 -9.54 2.44
C MET A 84 -6.47 -10.53 3.47
N PRO A 85 -6.01 -11.71 3.00
CA PRO A 85 -5.33 -12.70 3.84
C PRO A 85 -4.06 -12.14 4.49
N ARG A 86 -3.68 -12.74 5.62
CA ARG A 86 -2.51 -12.33 6.41
C ARG A 86 -1.42 -13.39 6.38
N GLN A 87 -0.18 -12.95 6.45
CA GLN A 87 0.98 -13.77 6.75
C GLN A 87 0.84 -14.22 8.21
N THR A 88 0.59 -15.51 8.42
CA THR A 88 0.49 -16.16 9.75
C THR A 88 1.85 -16.29 10.41
#